data_AF-A0A3D5KZQ3-F1
#
_entry.id   AF-A0A3D5KZQ3-F1
#
_cell.length_a   1.000
_cell.length_b   1.000
_cell.length_c   1.000
_cell.angle_alpha   90.00
_cell.angle_beta   90.00
_cell.angle_gamma   90.00
#
_symmetry.space_group_name_H-M   'P 1'
#
loop_
_entity.id
_entity.type
_entity.pdbx_description
1 polymer ?
#
loop_
_entity_poly.entity_id
_entity_poly.type
_entity_poly.pdbx_seq_one_letter_code
_entity_poly.pdbx_strand_id
1 'polypeptide(L)'
;MIHPSYVDLMNIVNKDVEEGEAPVINSRYSIVMATAKRARQLIDGDDPLIDDADGKKPLSIAVEELEHEKIKILPRDEQEIEKSEEADLDKAMALENELETEGEPDSDADDESDETPEEAAESGEGEDVDYEKASSIMDSTPEVIDDDEDEQ
;
A
#
# COMPACT_ATOMS: atom_id res chain seq x y z
N MET A 1 -6.62 -1.63 27.84
CA MET A 1 -6.59 -1.08 26.47
C MET A 1 -5.43 -1.73 25.74
N ILE A 2 -5.48 -1.82 24.42
CA ILE A 2 -4.33 -2.27 23.64
C ILE A 2 -3.28 -1.15 23.73
N HIS A 3 -2.08 -1.51 24.17
CA HIS A 3 -0.92 -0.63 24.22
C HIS A 3 0.10 -1.06 23.17
N PRO A 4 0.83 -0.10 22.56
CA PRO A 4 0.69 1.34 22.76
C PRO A 4 -0.56 1.93 22.11
N SER A 5 -1.13 2.97 22.74
CA SER A 5 -2.18 3.79 22.14
C SER A 5 -1.57 4.91 21.28
N TYR A 6 -2.39 5.55 20.45
CA TYR A 6 -1.94 6.72 19.68
C TYR A 6 -1.36 7.83 20.58
N VAL A 7 -1.99 8.08 21.73
CA VAL A 7 -1.53 9.13 22.66
C VAL A 7 -0.16 8.77 23.22
N ASP A 8 0.08 7.50 23.51
CA ASP A 8 1.38 7.02 23.99
C ASP A 8 2.47 7.30 22.94
N LEU A 9 2.23 6.93 21.68
CA LEU A 9 3.17 7.17 20.57
C LEU A 9 3.40 8.67 20.32
N MET A 10 2.34 9.49 20.39
CA MET A 10 2.45 10.94 20.20
C MET A 10 3.35 11.59 21.26
N ASN A 11 3.22 11.14 22.51
CA ASN A 11 4.03 11.65 23.61
C ASN A 11 5.49 11.19 23.51
N ILE A 12 5.72 9.93 23.12
CA ILE A 12 7.08 9.38 22.93
C ILE A 12 7.82 10.17 21.84
N VAL A 13 7.18 10.42 20.69
CA VAL A 13 7.82 11.11 19.58
C VAL A 13 8.14 12.58 19.90
N ASN A 14 7.25 13.27 20.62
CA ASN A 14 7.43 14.68 20.96
C ASN A 14 8.17 14.92 22.30
N LYS A 15 8.62 13.87 22.99
CA LYS A 15 9.29 13.95 24.30
C LYS A 15 10.55 14.82 24.28
N ASP A 16 11.30 14.79 23.19
CA ASP A 16 12.60 15.47 23.08
C ASP A 16 12.46 16.94 22.64
N VAL A 17 11.24 17.47 22.49
CA VAL A 17 10.99 18.86 22.04
C VAL A 17 10.99 19.80 23.25
N GLU A 18 11.79 20.87 23.21
CA GLU A 18 11.84 21.86 24.30
C GLU A 18 10.52 22.64 24.41
N GLU A 19 10.15 23.02 25.64
CA GLU A 19 8.94 23.83 25.89
C GLU A 19 9.05 25.18 25.17
N GLY A 20 8.29 25.34 24.07
CA GLY A 20 8.27 26.54 23.23
C GLY A 20 8.70 26.29 21.78
N GLU A 21 9.29 25.13 21.48
CA GLU A 21 9.59 24.71 20.11
C GLU A 21 8.39 24.01 19.45
N ALA A 22 8.39 24.00 18.12
CA ALA A 22 7.34 23.33 17.36
C ALA A 22 7.44 21.80 17.56
N PRO A 23 6.32 21.11 17.83
CA PRO A 23 6.35 19.66 17.98
C PRO A 23 6.74 18.98 16.67
N VAL A 24 7.50 17.88 16.77
CA VAL A 24 7.95 17.08 15.62
C VAL A 24 6.77 16.57 14.80
N ILE A 25 5.72 16.13 15.50
CA ILE A 25 4.48 15.70 14.85
C ILE A 25 3.27 16.40 15.45
N ASN A 26 2.35 16.82 14.56
CA ASN A 26 1.07 17.44 14.91
C ASN A 26 -0.14 16.57 14.54
N SER A 27 0.08 15.47 13.84
CA SER A 27 -1.01 14.67 13.26
C SER A 27 -0.78 13.16 13.45
N ARG A 28 -1.90 12.45 13.64
CA ARG A 28 -1.96 10.98 13.61
C ARG A 28 -1.36 10.38 12.35
N TYR A 29 -1.59 11.06 11.22
CA TYR A 29 -1.16 10.60 9.91
C TYR A 29 0.37 10.50 9.81
N SER A 30 1.10 11.37 10.50
CA SER A 30 2.58 11.33 10.51
C SER A 30 3.11 10.01 11.08
N ILE A 31 2.51 9.54 12.18
CA ILE A 31 2.87 8.25 12.80
C ILE A 31 2.54 7.10 11.84
N VAL A 32 1.35 7.13 11.23
CA VAL A 32 0.91 6.09 10.29
C VAL A 32 1.84 6.00 9.08
N MET A 33 2.22 7.13 8.49
CA MET A 33 3.14 7.17 7.36
C MET A 33 4.55 6.67 7.73
N ALA A 34 5.08 7.10 8.87
CA ALA A 34 6.40 6.68 9.34
C ALA A 34 6.46 5.17 9.61
N THR A 35 5.48 4.65 10.35
CA THR A 35 5.37 3.21 10.67
C THR A 35 5.09 2.36 9.43
N ALA A 36 4.29 2.85 8.47
CA ALA A 36 4.07 2.16 7.20
C ALA A 36 5.36 2.11 6.36
N LYS A 37 6.09 3.23 6.28
CA LYS A 37 7.38 3.29 5.58
C LYS A 37 8.40 2.33 6.20
N ARG A 38 8.48 2.29 7.53
CA ARG A 38 9.36 1.36 8.24
C ARG A 38 8.93 -0.10 8.02
N ALA A 39 7.63 -0.39 8.05
CA ALA A 39 7.14 -1.73 7.78
C ALA A 39 7.52 -2.22 6.36
N ARG A 40 7.55 -1.32 5.36
CA ARG A 40 8.04 -1.66 4.01
C ARG A 40 9.53 -1.99 4.00
N GLN A 41 10.36 -1.21 4.70
CA GLN A 41 11.79 -1.52 4.85
C GLN A 41 12.01 -2.92 5.44
N LEU A 42 11.25 -3.30 6.46
CA LEU A 42 11.31 -4.65 7.05
C LEU A 42 10.88 -5.74 6.06
N ILE A 43 9.92 -5.46 5.18
CA ILE A 43 9.51 -6.39 4.11
C ILE A 43 10.61 -6.52 3.04
N ASP A 44 11.30 -5.42 2.75
CA ASP A 44 12.40 -5.36 1.78
C ASP A 44 13.70 -6.03 2.30
N GLY A 45 13.71 -6.44 3.57
CA GLY A 45 14.79 -7.24 4.18
C GLY A 45 15.66 -6.49 5.19
N ASP A 46 15.29 -5.27 5.59
CA ASP A 46 15.99 -4.58 6.69
C ASP A 46 15.83 -5.35 8.01
N ASP A 47 16.91 -5.38 8.80
CA ASP A 47 16.89 -6.00 10.11
C ASP A 47 15.99 -5.22 11.10
N PRO A 48 15.18 -5.93 11.91
CA PRO A 48 14.48 -5.33 13.04
C PRO A 48 15.45 -4.75 14.09
N LEU A 49 15.04 -3.66 14.74
CA LEU A 49 15.82 -2.99 15.79
C LEU A 49 15.40 -3.40 17.22
N ILE A 50 14.53 -4.41 17.32
CA ILE A 50 14.05 -5.01 18.57
C ILE A 50 14.38 -6.50 18.60
N ASP A 51 14.66 -7.02 19.80
CA ASP A 51 15.13 -8.41 19.97
C ASP A 51 13.99 -9.44 19.75
N ASP A 52 12.75 -9.11 20.10
CA ASP A 52 11.59 -10.01 20.01
C ASP A 52 10.80 -9.82 18.70
N ALA A 53 11.48 -9.71 17.55
CA ALA A 53 10.84 -9.48 16.25
C ALA A 53 10.27 -10.75 15.60
N ASP A 54 10.78 -11.93 15.98
CA ASP A 54 10.45 -13.19 15.33
C ASP A 54 8.95 -13.52 15.37
N GLY A 55 8.38 -13.81 14.20
CA GLY A 55 6.96 -14.17 14.06
C GLY A 55 5.98 -13.00 14.17
N LYS A 56 6.44 -11.77 14.39
CA LYS A 56 5.59 -10.57 14.38
C LYS A 56 5.37 -10.06 12.96
N LYS A 57 4.22 -9.40 12.74
CA LYS A 57 3.96 -8.71 11.47
C LYS A 57 4.87 -7.49 11.35
N PRO A 58 5.35 -7.12 10.14
CA PRO A 58 6.23 -5.97 9.95
C PRO A 58 5.70 -4.67 10.54
N LEU A 59 4.39 -4.42 10.41
CA LEU A 59 3.77 -3.23 10.99
C LEU A 59 3.80 -3.23 12.52
N SER A 60 3.60 -4.39 13.15
CA SER A 60 3.70 -4.52 14.61
C SER A 60 5.11 -4.22 15.10
N ILE A 61 6.12 -4.76 14.40
CA ILE A 61 7.53 -4.47 14.68
C ILE A 61 7.81 -2.97 14.55
N ALA A 62 7.37 -2.33 13.47
CA ALA A 62 7.59 -0.89 13.25
C ALA A 62 6.94 -0.02 14.34
N VAL A 63 5.77 -0.39 14.86
CA VAL A 63 5.13 0.32 15.98
C VAL A 63 5.91 0.13 17.27
N GLU A 64 6.36 -1.09 17.56
CA GLU A 64 7.19 -1.37 18.74
C GLU A 64 8.56 -0.69 18.66
N GLU A 65 9.18 -0.62 17.49
CA GLU A 65 10.42 0.13 17.27
C GLU A 65 10.23 1.62 17.55
N LEU A 66 9.09 2.20 17.17
CA LEU A 66 8.76 3.59 17.47
C LEU A 66 8.53 3.80 18.97
N GLU A 67 7.80 2.89 19.62
CA GLU A 67 7.53 2.94 21.06
C GLU A 67 8.83 2.86 21.89
N HIS A 68 9.77 2.01 21.47
CA HIS A 68 11.08 1.86 22.12
C HIS A 68 12.14 2.85 21.63
N GLU A 69 11.73 3.93 20.94
CA GLU A 69 12.61 5.01 20.44
C GLU A 69 13.76 4.51 19.54
N LYS A 70 13.60 3.33 18.90
CA LYS A 70 14.59 2.75 17.97
C LYS A 70 14.58 3.45 16.62
N ILE A 71 13.42 3.96 16.22
CA ILE A 71 13.25 4.83 15.06
C ILE A 71 12.75 6.20 15.53
N LYS A 72 13.13 7.25 14.81
CA LYS A 72 12.66 8.62 15.06
C LYS A 72 12.05 9.21 13.80
N ILE A 73 10.94 9.94 13.97
CA ILE A 73 10.34 10.73 12.90
C ILE A 73 11.11 12.05 12.86
N LEU A 74 11.68 12.38 11.71
CA LEU A 74 12.35 13.66 11.52
C LEU A 74 11.39 14.62 10.80
N PRO A 75 11.34 15.91 11.20
CA PRO A 75 10.65 16.91 10.42
C PRO A 75 11.38 17.03 9.09
N ARG A 76 10.61 17.02 8.00
CA ARG A 76 11.13 17.16 6.65
C ARG A 76 10.96 18.61 6.23
N ASP A 77 12.03 19.24 5.76
CA ASP A 77 11.95 20.60 5.27
C ASP A 77 11.12 20.64 3.98
N GLU A 78 10.32 21.69 3.80
CA GLU A 78 9.47 21.88 2.60
C GLU A 78 10.28 21.74 1.30
N GLN A 79 11.52 22.24 1.30
CA GLN A 79 12.44 22.13 0.16
C GLN A 79 12.88 20.70 -0.15
N GLU A 80 12.96 19.82 0.86
CA GLU A 80 13.26 18.40 0.64
C GLU A 80 12.07 17.62 0.10
N ILE A 81 10.85 18.04 0.44
CA ILE A 81 9.61 17.48 -0.09
C ILE A 81 9.52 17.83 -1.58
N GLU A 82 9.60 19.12 -1.92
CA GLU A 82 9.57 19.63 -3.31
C GLU A 82 10.61 18.91 -4.18
N LYS A 83 11.85 18.81 -3.70
CA LYS A 83 12.92 18.12 -4.44
C LYS A 83 12.68 16.62 -4.63
N SER A 84 12.03 15.96 -3.67
CA SER A 84 11.66 14.55 -3.83
C SER A 84 10.50 14.37 -4.82
N GLU A 85 9.53 15.27 -4.81
CA GLU A 85 8.42 15.27 -5.76
C GLU A 85 8.89 15.54 -7.19
N GLU A 86 9.78 16.51 -7.39
CA GLU A 86 10.42 16.78 -8.69
C GLU A 86 11.17 15.54 -9.20
N ALA A 87 11.95 14.87 -8.35
CA ALA A 87 12.68 13.67 -8.73
C ALA A 87 11.77 12.49 -9.06
N ASP A 88 10.63 12.36 -8.37
CA ASP A 88 9.63 11.33 -8.65
C ASP A 88 8.90 11.61 -9.98
N LEU A 89 8.63 12.89 -10.30
CA LEU A 89 8.08 13.30 -11.61
C LEU A 89 9.07 13.05 -12.75
N ASP A 90 10.35 13.37 -12.56
CA ASP A 90 11.40 13.11 -13.56
C ASP A 90 11.53 11.60 -13.86
N LYS A 91 11.45 10.77 -12.82
CA LYS A 91 11.44 9.30 -12.99
C LYS A 91 10.21 8.80 -13.75
N ALA A 92 9.04 9.37 -13.49
CA ALA A 92 7.82 9.01 -14.20
C ALA A 92 7.91 9.38 -15.69
N MET A 93 8.40 10.58 -16.02
CA MET A 93 8.62 11.01 -17.40
C MET A 93 9.67 10.15 -18.11
N ALA A 94 10.73 9.72 -17.42
CA ALA A 94 11.74 8.84 -18.00
C ALA A 94 11.16 7.45 -18.36
N LEU A 95 10.29 6.90 -17.51
CA LEU A 95 9.62 5.62 -17.76
C LEU A 95 8.67 5.70 -18.97
N GLU A 96 7.96 6.83 -19.13
CA GLU A 96 7.06 7.08 -20.27
C GLU A 96 7.83 7.15 -21.60
N ASN A 97 8.94 7.89 -21.64
CA ASN A 97 9.79 7.96 -22.83
C ASN A 97 10.40 6.61 -23.22
N GLU A 98 10.73 5.76 -22.24
CA GLU A 98 11.29 4.43 -22.51
C GLU A 98 10.25 3.49 -23.14
N LEU A 99 8.97 3.61 -22.76
CA LEU A 99 7.85 2.87 -23.39
C LEU A 99 7.56 3.31 -24.84
N GLU A 100 7.74 4.59 -25.18
CA GLU A 100 7.49 5.08 -26.54
C GLU A 100 8.51 4.57 -27.57
N THR A 101 9.72 4.19 -27.13
CA THR A 101 10.81 3.76 -28.04
C THR A 101 10.71 2.32 -28.56
N GLU A 102 9.81 1.48 -28.04
CA GLU A 102 9.60 0.10 -28.54
C GLU A 102 8.47 0.00 -29.62
N GLY A 103 7.93 1.13 -30.08
CA GLY A 103 6.73 1.20 -30.92
C GLY A 103 6.90 1.38 -32.43
N GLU A 104 8.11 1.33 -33.00
CA GLU A 104 8.28 1.46 -34.47
C GLU A 104 8.65 0.14 -35.16
N PRO A 105 7.68 -0.58 -35.76
CA PRO A 105 7.96 -1.39 -36.93
C PRO A 105 7.95 -0.48 -38.18
N ASP A 106 9.14 -0.24 -38.69
CA ASP A 106 9.41 0.35 -40.00
C ASP A 106 8.66 -0.36 -41.14
N SER A 107 8.34 0.44 -42.18
CA SER A 107 8.04 0.09 -43.58
C SER A 107 6.57 -0.05 -44.05
N ASP A 108 6.08 1.08 -44.55
CA ASP A 108 5.45 1.31 -45.87
C ASP A 108 4.90 0.11 -46.69
N ALA A 109 3.60 0.16 -46.99
CA ALA A 109 3.09 -0.02 -48.36
C ALA A 109 1.65 0.51 -48.49
N ASP A 110 1.47 1.47 -49.40
CA ASP A 110 0.20 2.02 -49.91
C ASP A 110 -0.83 0.93 -50.33
N ASP A 111 -2.13 1.21 -50.20
CA ASP A 111 -3.05 1.41 -51.35
C ASP A 111 -4.52 1.51 -50.88
N GLU A 112 -5.22 2.51 -51.40
CA GLU A 112 -6.63 2.80 -51.16
C GLU A 112 -7.53 1.90 -52.01
N SER A 113 -8.56 1.25 -51.43
CA SER A 113 -9.86 1.07 -52.08
C SER A 113 -10.91 0.36 -51.21
N ASP A 114 -12.03 1.05 -51.05
CA ASP A 114 -13.40 0.57 -51.34
C ASP A 114 -14.19 -0.26 -50.31
N GLU A 115 -15.49 0.02 -50.30
CA GLU A 115 -16.51 -0.34 -49.32
C GLU A 115 -16.85 -1.85 -49.30
N THR A 116 -17.27 -2.29 -48.10
CA THR A 116 -17.90 -3.57 -47.66
C THR A 116 -18.93 -4.18 -48.64
N PRO A 117 -19.27 -5.50 -48.64
CA PRO A 117 -19.73 -6.24 -47.44
C PRO A 117 -19.62 -7.81 -47.42
N GLU A 118 -20.16 -8.36 -46.32
CA GLU A 118 -20.77 -9.70 -46.12
C GLU A 118 -19.93 -10.92 -45.68
N GLU A 119 -20.17 -11.28 -44.41
CA GLU A 119 -20.54 -12.61 -43.88
C GLU A 119 -19.70 -13.86 -44.22
N ALA A 120 -19.03 -14.40 -43.20
CA ALA A 120 -19.37 -15.68 -42.55
C ALA A 120 -18.13 -16.42 -41.99
N ALA A 121 -18.39 -17.19 -40.92
CA ALA A 121 -17.62 -18.31 -40.35
C ALA A 121 -16.80 -18.04 -39.06
N GLU A 122 -17.52 -18.14 -37.94
CA GLU A 122 -17.42 -19.24 -36.96
C GLU A 122 -16.07 -19.60 -36.29
N SER A 123 -16.19 -19.71 -34.95
CA SER A 123 -15.41 -20.46 -33.96
C SER A 123 -14.19 -19.79 -33.32
N GLY A 124 -14.24 -19.70 -31.98
CA GLY A 124 -13.10 -19.34 -31.14
C GLY A 124 -13.55 -18.84 -29.77
N GLU A 125 -13.90 -19.76 -28.89
CA GLU A 125 -14.36 -19.56 -27.51
C GLU A 125 -13.39 -18.74 -26.65
N GLY A 126 -13.93 -17.85 -25.83
CA GLY A 126 -13.24 -17.18 -24.72
C GLY A 126 -14.26 -16.76 -23.67
N GLU A 127 -14.27 -17.43 -22.52
CA GLU A 127 -15.22 -17.27 -21.42
C GLU A 127 -15.18 -15.85 -20.82
N ASP A 128 -16.33 -15.16 -20.86
CA ASP A 128 -16.58 -13.96 -20.06
C ASP A 128 -16.80 -14.36 -18.59
N VAL A 129 -15.88 -13.94 -17.72
CA VAL A 129 -16.01 -14.13 -16.27
C VAL A 129 -16.93 -13.04 -15.71
N ASP A 130 -18.22 -13.36 -15.58
CA ASP A 130 -19.22 -12.46 -14.97
C ASP A 130 -18.93 -12.20 -13.49
N TYR A 131 -18.42 -10.99 -13.21
CA TYR A 131 -18.08 -10.51 -11.87
C TYR A 131 -19.27 -10.25 -10.95
N GLU A 132 -20.52 -10.44 -11.41
CA GLU A 132 -21.72 -10.25 -10.59
C GLU A 132 -22.12 -11.48 -9.77
N LYS A 133 -21.47 -12.65 -9.96
CA LYS A 133 -21.80 -13.87 -9.21
C LYS A 133 -21.03 -14.04 -7.88
N ALA A 134 -20.08 -13.15 -7.57
CA ALA A 134 -19.34 -13.20 -6.30
C ALA A 134 -20.12 -12.64 -5.10
N SER A 135 -21.23 -11.92 -5.33
CA SER A 135 -22.05 -11.34 -4.26
C SER A 135 -22.99 -12.35 -3.56
N SER A 136 -23.08 -13.60 -4.04
CA SER A 136 -24.07 -14.58 -3.56
C SER A 136 -23.50 -15.67 -2.62
N ILE A 137 -22.21 -15.62 -2.27
CA ILE A 137 -21.57 -16.71 -1.48
C ILE A 137 -21.28 -16.31 -0.02
N MET A 138 -21.61 -15.09 0.41
CA MET A 138 -21.31 -14.63 1.79
C MET A 138 -22.51 -14.43 2.72
N ASP A 139 -23.66 -15.06 2.46
CA ASP A 139 -24.81 -15.00 3.39
C ASP A 139 -25.29 -16.38 3.87
N SER A 140 -24.35 -17.23 4.29
CA SER A 140 -24.68 -18.36 5.16
C SER A 140 -24.07 -18.08 6.53
N THR A 141 -24.78 -17.31 7.34
CA THR A 141 -24.61 -17.32 8.80
C THR A 141 -24.58 -18.77 9.30
N PRO A 142 -23.58 -19.20 10.07
CA PRO A 142 -23.63 -20.49 10.72
C PRO A 142 -24.79 -20.49 11.72
N GLU A 143 -25.74 -21.41 11.56
CA GLU A 143 -26.75 -21.70 12.57
C GLU A 143 -26.06 -22.05 13.89
N VAL A 144 -26.39 -21.30 14.93
CA VAL A 144 -26.09 -21.66 16.31
C VAL A 144 -26.93 -22.90 16.59
N ILE A 145 -26.27 -24.04 16.75
CA ILE A 145 -26.90 -25.24 17.30
C ILE A 145 -27.07 -24.96 18.79
N ASP A 146 -28.25 -24.49 19.16
CA ASP A 146 -28.72 -24.51 20.54
C ASP A 146 -29.06 -25.98 20.89
N ASP A 147 -28.05 -26.73 21.33
CA ASP A 147 -28.25 -27.99 22.07
C ASP A 147 -28.65 -27.63 23.52
N ASP A 148 -29.90 -27.19 23.68
CA ASP A 148 -30.64 -27.42 24.91
C ASP A 148 -31.09 -28.88 24.91
N GLU A 149 -30.54 -29.71 25.80
CA GLU A 149 -31.32 -30.54 26.74
C GLU A 149 -30.40 -31.41 27.62
N ASP A 150 -30.54 -31.18 28.93
CA ASP A 150 -30.65 -32.16 30.00
C ASP A 150 -29.62 -33.30 30.13
N GLU A 151 -28.90 -33.35 31.26
CA GLU A 151 -29.16 -34.37 32.30
C GLU A 151 -28.13 -34.29 33.47
N GLN A 152 -28.70 -34.11 34.68
CA GLN A 152 -28.24 -34.51 36.03
C GLN A 152 -27.21 -33.66 36.80
#